data_AF-F6P8U0-F1
#
_entry.id   AF-F6P8U0-F1
#
_cell.length_a   1.000
_cell.length_b   1.000
_cell.length_c   1.000
_cell.angle_alpha   90.00
_cell.angle_beta   90.00
_cell.angle_gamma   90.00
#
_symmetry.space_group_name_H-M   'P 1'
#
loop_
_entity.id
_entity.type
_entity.pdbx_description
1 polymer ?
#
loop_
_entity_poly.entity_id
_entity_poly.type
_entity_poly.pdbx_seq_one_letter_code
_entity_poly.pdbx_strand_id
1 'polypeptide(L)'
;MMDVDAATIPNKTKADSPKTINPSRKVLSCREAKLILGVLDECIHQMETASLLPTLLKSSEALSLSLEEEVVKALKEHQKLEEKYQSIALDGNHDQNELQVEKAKSAKLVQDSFRKIIRLLRATPTTKVVLKRIEPNTTGEMGSQKIRNGLCELREVVLERLLTTPAEEKESRKMMLEVSQRHSANQKLIEALEKEVAEANKNKDAEISTLNNKVLQLRRTLHQMGKGLEEFVMRTQQDAEKQSHSDRKTSDGKRARLQQEASQLRTQLNNAIKASRGREQDLRKEKYKEETEIENLIQKYDAEIGEKQTELEEMTRMHEEDQMELTELEKRFDTLDLEYSQIMEERQEAQELREQQERERQIQSQAATVIQAYWRGFCVRKAKKVSAKPKKGKKGKGKKGK
;
A
#
# COMPACT_ATOMS: atom_id res chain seq x y z
N MET A 1 1.62 -12.41 36.33
CA MET A 1 1.15 -12.24 37.72
C MET A 1 1.39 -13.58 38.39
N MET A 2 2.63 -13.81 38.80
CA MET A 2 3.11 -15.02 39.47
C MET A 2 3.57 -14.54 40.84
N ASP A 3 2.70 -14.68 41.85
CA ASP A 3 3.05 -14.52 43.26
C ASP A 3 3.87 -15.76 43.66
N VAL A 4 5.19 -15.63 43.71
CA VAL A 4 6.00 -15.36 44.90
C VAL A 4 5.91 -16.51 45.92
N ASP A 5 7.00 -17.27 45.91
CA ASP A 5 7.41 -18.33 46.80
C ASP A 5 6.89 -18.19 48.25
N ALA A 6 5.97 -19.09 48.59
CA ALA A 6 5.72 -19.47 49.97
C ALA A 6 6.93 -20.23 50.50
N ALA A 7 7.91 -19.47 51.01
CA ALA A 7 9.00 -19.98 51.84
C ALA A 7 8.40 -20.81 52.98
N THR A 8 8.44 -22.12 52.79
CA THR A 8 7.97 -23.11 53.76
C THR A 8 8.95 -23.09 54.93
N ILE A 9 8.53 -22.40 56.00
CA ILE A 9 9.20 -22.42 57.30
C ILE A 9 9.31 -23.89 57.72
N PRO A 10 10.52 -24.42 57.99
CA PRO A 10 10.66 -25.80 58.37
C PRO A 10 10.02 -25.96 59.75
N ASN A 11 8.96 -26.77 59.81
CA ASN A 11 8.37 -27.26 61.04
C ASN A 11 9.50 -27.81 61.91
N LYS A 12 9.79 -27.13 63.03
CA LYS A 12 10.60 -27.66 64.12
C LYS A 12 9.87 -28.87 64.70
N THR A 13 10.07 -30.03 64.08
CA THR A 13 9.71 -31.31 64.65
C THR A 13 10.48 -31.48 65.95
N LYS A 14 9.80 -32.00 66.98
CA LYS A 14 10.34 -32.35 68.32
C LYS A 14 11.54 -33.34 68.30
N ALA A 15 12.16 -33.58 67.15
CA ALA A 15 13.26 -34.51 66.95
C ALA A 15 14.66 -33.86 67.13
N ASP A 16 14.74 -32.53 67.22
CA ASP A 16 16.01 -31.77 67.29
C ASP A 16 16.35 -31.23 68.68
N SER A 17 15.76 -31.76 69.76
CA SER A 17 16.45 -31.67 71.06
C SER A 17 17.65 -32.62 71.00
N PRO A 18 18.85 -32.21 71.46
CA PRO A 18 19.97 -33.13 71.49
C PRO A 18 19.55 -34.27 72.41
N LYS A 19 19.28 -35.44 71.82
CA LYS A 19 18.95 -36.65 72.56
C LYS A 19 20.03 -36.79 73.62
N THR A 20 19.67 -36.53 74.87
CA THR A 20 20.47 -36.89 76.03
C THR A 20 20.81 -38.35 75.83
N ILE A 21 22.09 -38.68 75.94
CA ILE A 21 22.54 -40.06 75.76
C ILE A 21 21.74 -40.91 76.72
N ASN A 22 20.93 -41.81 76.16
CA ASN A 22 20.22 -42.79 76.96
C ASN A 22 21.28 -43.59 77.72
N PRO A 23 21.27 -43.58 79.06
CA PRO A 23 22.28 -44.28 79.83
C PRO A 23 22.28 -45.75 79.44
N SER A 24 23.47 -46.32 79.22
CA SER A 24 23.59 -47.73 78.79
C SER A 24 23.07 -48.68 79.88
N ARG A 25 23.14 -48.24 81.13
CA ARG A 25 22.64 -48.95 82.31
C ARG A 25 21.16 -48.63 82.51
N LYS A 26 20.37 -49.69 82.67
CA LYS A 26 18.94 -49.58 83.05
C LYS A 26 18.71 -49.80 84.55
N VAL A 27 19.75 -50.20 85.30
CA VAL A 27 19.63 -50.57 86.72
C VAL A 27 20.79 -49.96 87.52
N LEU A 28 20.46 -49.40 88.69
CA LEU A 28 21.44 -48.89 89.65
C LEU A 28 22.14 -50.05 90.36
N SER A 29 23.46 -50.20 90.17
CA SER A 29 24.26 -51.23 90.83
C SER A 29 24.80 -50.78 92.21
N CYS A 30 25.09 -49.50 92.37
CA CYS A 30 25.66 -48.96 93.61
C CYS A 30 24.59 -48.80 94.70
N ARG A 31 24.92 -49.20 95.94
CA ARG A 31 24.07 -49.04 97.11
C ARG A 31 23.79 -47.56 97.40
N GLU A 32 24.79 -46.70 97.29
CA GLU A 32 24.65 -45.25 97.52
C GLU A 32 23.68 -44.62 96.52
N ALA A 33 23.77 -45.02 95.24
CA ALA A 33 22.84 -44.55 94.21
C ALA A 33 21.39 -44.99 94.49
N LYS A 34 21.18 -46.24 94.94
CA LYS A 34 19.86 -46.71 95.38
C LYS A 34 19.35 -45.96 96.60
N LEU A 35 20.23 -45.59 97.55
CA LEU A 35 19.86 -44.80 98.72
C LEU A 35 19.45 -43.38 98.33
N ILE A 36 20.21 -42.73 97.44
CA ILE A 36 19.88 -41.38 96.94
C ILE A 36 18.51 -41.39 96.26
N LEU A 37 18.26 -42.35 95.36
CA LEU A 37 16.96 -42.49 94.73
C LEU A 37 15.86 -42.83 95.74
N GLY A 38 16.14 -43.71 96.70
CA GLY A 38 15.21 -44.10 97.76
C GLY A 38 14.82 -42.94 98.68
N VAL A 39 15.74 -42.01 98.95
CA VAL A 39 15.43 -40.76 99.68
C VAL A 39 14.48 -39.89 98.86
N LEU A 40 14.70 -39.76 97.55
CA LEU A 40 13.79 -39.01 96.68
C LEU A 40 12.41 -39.68 96.58
N ASP A 41 12.37 -41.00 96.41
CA ASP A 41 11.13 -41.79 96.44
C ASP A 41 10.39 -41.54 97.75
N GLU A 42 11.08 -41.62 98.88
CA GLU A 42 10.50 -41.38 100.19
C GLU A 42 10.00 -39.94 100.36
N CYS A 43 10.72 -38.94 99.86
CA CYS A 43 10.26 -37.55 99.85
C CYS A 43 9.00 -37.37 98.99
N ILE A 44 8.91 -38.04 97.84
CA ILE A 44 7.71 -38.02 96.99
C ILE A 44 6.53 -38.65 97.75
N HIS A 45 6.71 -39.84 98.34
CA HIS A 45 5.66 -40.49 99.13
C HIS A 45 5.24 -39.66 100.36
N GLN A 46 6.17 -38.99 101.03
CA GLN A 46 5.87 -38.06 102.12
C GLN A 46 5.07 -36.86 101.63
N MET A 47 5.41 -36.31 100.47
CA MET A 47 4.65 -35.22 99.87
C MET A 47 3.24 -35.67 99.46
N GLU A 48 3.09 -36.87 98.92
CA GLU A 48 1.78 -37.47 98.58
C GLU A 48 0.91 -37.65 99.82
N THR A 49 1.45 -38.27 100.86
CA THR A 49 0.72 -38.45 102.13
C THR A 49 0.39 -37.13 102.82
N ALA A 50 1.30 -36.15 102.79
CA ALA A 50 1.04 -34.80 103.27
C ALA A 50 -0.05 -34.09 102.46
N SER A 51 -0.08 -34.29 101.13
CA SER A 51 -1.08 -33.68 100.27
C SER A 51 -2.49 -34.22 100.52
N LEU A 52 -2.64 -35.45 101.01
CA LEU A 52 -3.95 -36.03 101.35
C LEU A 52 -4.50 -35.55 102.70
N LEU A 53 -3.67 -34.95 103.56
CA LEU A 53 -4.05 -34.58 104.93
C LEU A 53 -5.23 -33.60 105.01
N PRO A 54 -5.32 -32.53 104.19
CA PRO A 54 -6.50 -31.66 104.16
C PRO A 54 -7.79 -32.40 103.80
N THR A 55 -7.70 -33.41 102.93
CA THR A 55 -8.83 -34.25 102.53
C THR A 55 -9.25 -35.21 103.66
N LEU A 56 -8.29 -35.74 104.42
CA LEU A 56 -8.54 -36.58 105.60
C LEU A 56 -9.21 -35.81 106.75
N LEU A 57 -8.83 -34.54 106.96
CA LEU A 57 -9.43 -33.71 108.02
C LEU A 57 -10.90 -33.39 107.70
N LYS A 58 -11.23 -33.13 106.44
CA LYS A 58 -12.62 -32.87 105.99
C LYS A 58 -13.53 -34.10 106.03
N SER A 59 -12.97 -35.31 105.97
CA SER A 59 -13.71 -36.58 105.88
C SER A 59 -13.54 -37.48 107.11
N SER A 60 -13.07 -36.91 108.23
CA SER A 60 -12.71 -37.65 109.46
C SER A 60 -13.84 -38.55 109.98
N GLU A 61 -15.10 -38.14 109.84
CA GLU A 61 -16.26 -38.90 110.30
C GLU A 61 -16.61 -40.07 109.36
N ALA A 62 -16.51 -39.87 108.04
CA ALA A 62 -16.83 -40.89 107.04
C ALA A 62 -15.80 -42.03 106.99
N LEU A 63 -14.53 -41.74 107.34
CA LEU A 63 -13.43 -42.69 107.30
C LEU A 63 -13.20 -43.43 108.63
N SER A 64 -14.01 -43.15 109.66
CA SER A 64 -13.89 -43.74 111.00
C SER A 64 -14.02 -45.26 111.04
N LEU A 65 -14.68 -45.87 110.03
CA LEU A 65 -14.82 -47.32 109.87
C LEU A 65 -13.58 -48.01 109.25
N SER A 66 -12.72 -47.24 108.59
CA SER A 66 -11.61 -47.76 107.77
C SER A 66 -10.23 -47.43 108.34
N LEU A 67 -10.15 -46.41 109.19
CA LEU A 67 -8.93 -45.99 109.87
C LEU A 67 -8.92 -46.54 111.30
N GLU A 68 -7.74 -46.96 111.75
CA GLU A 68 -7.53 -47.35 113.14
C GLU A 68 -7.93 -46.23 114.10
N GLU A 69 -8.49 -46.61 115.24
CA GLU A 69 -9.04 -45.69 116.23
C GLU A 69 -8.01 -44.64 116.70
N GLU A 70 -6.71 -45.02 116.73
CA GLU A 70 -5.61 -44.12 117.05
C GLU A 70 -5.40 -43.01 116.01
N VAL A 71 -5.53 -43.33 114.71
CA VAL A 71 -5.40 -42.35 113.62
C VAL A 71 -6.56 -41.38 113.63
N VAL A 72 -7.78 -41.87 113.87
CA VAL A 72 -8.99 -41.04 113.97
C VAL A 72 -8.90 -40.10 115.18
N LYS A 73 -8.43 -40.59 116.34
CA LYS A 73 -8.18 -39.77 117.53
C LYS A 73 -7.15 -38.68 117.24
N ALA A 74 -6.03 -39.02 116.61
CA ALA A 74 -4.99 -38.06 116.25
C ALA A 74 -5.49 -37.01 115.24
N LEU A 75 -6.34 -37.38 114.28
CA LEU A 75 -6.97 -36.45 113.34
C LEU A 75 -7.93 -35.48 114.06
N LYS A 76 -8.76 -35.97 114.98
CA LYS A 76 -9.65 -35.12 115.79
C LYS A 76 -8.87 -34.18 116.72
N GLU A 77 -7.79 -34.66 117.32
CA GLU A 77 -6.86 -33.82 118.09
C GLU A 77 -6.26 -32.72 117.21
N HIS A 78 -5.80 -33.07 116.00
CA HIS A 78 -5.23 -32.12 115.06
C HIS A 78 -6.25 -31.10 114.58
N GLN A 79 -7.48 -31.51 114.29
CA GLN A 79 -8.57 -30.60 113.92
C GLN A 79 -8.86 -29.59 115.05
N LYS A 80 -8.93 -30.04 116.30
CA LYS A 80 -9.12 -29.14 117.46
C LYS A 80 -7.95 -28.17 117.63
N LEU A 81 -6.72 -28.64 117.42
CA LEU A 81 -5.53 -27.79 117.46
C LEU A 81 -5.49 -26.78 116.31
N GLU A 82 -5.94 -27.19 115.13
CA GLU A 82 -6.08 -26.33 113.96
C GLU A 82 -7.15 -25.26 114.18
N GLU A 83 -8.33 -25.62 114.69
CA GLU A 83 -9.39 -24.69 115.07
C GLU A 83 -8.90 -23.70 116.13
N LYS A 84 -8.14 -24.17 117.14
CA LYS A 84 -7.51 -23.29 118.14
C LYS A 84 -6.50 -22.35 117.50
N TYR A 85 -5.64 -22.83 116.59
CA TYR A 85 -4.68 -22.00 115.87
C TYR A 85 -5.36 -20.96 114.98
N GLN A 86 -6.41 -21.36 114.25
CA GLN A 86 -7.22 -20.46 113.42
C GLN A 86 -7.95 -19.42 114.27
N SER A 87 -8.47 -19.80 115.43
CA SER A 87 -9.10 -18.87 116.39
C SER A 87 -8.09 -17.83 116.89
N ILE A 88 -6.87 -18.25 117.28
CA ILE A 88 -5.78 -17.34 117.68
C ILE A 88 -5.33 -16.46 116.50
N ALA A 89 -5.41 -16.96 115.27
CA ALA A 89 -5.05 -16.19 114.07
C ALA A 89 -6.10 -15.14 113.68
N LEU A 90 -7.36 -15.33 114.06
CA LEU A 90 -8.48 -14.41 113.79
C LEU A 90 -8.76 -13.45 114.96
N ASP A 91 -8.21 -13.71 116.14
CA ASP A 91 -8.43 -12.88 117.32
C ASP A 91 -7.64 -11.56 117.20
N GLY A 92 -8.37 -10.45 116.98
CA GLY A 92 -7.80 -9.12 116.71
C GLY A 92 -7.49 -8.29 117.96
N ASN A 93 -7.69 -8.83 119.17
CA ASN A 93 -7.81 -8.04 120.41
C ASN A 93 -6.71 -8.28 121.47
N HIS A 94 -5.52 -8.75 121.11
CA HIS A 94 -4.40 -8.94 122.06
C HIS A 94 -3.09 -8.26 121.62
N ASP A 95 -2.25 -7.91 122.61
CA ASP A 95 -0.90 -7.35 122.42
C ASP A 95 -0.07 -8.21 121.45
N GLN A 96 0.57 -7.57 120.47
CA GLN A 96 1.24 -8.25 119.35
C GLN A 96 2.28 -9.30 119.80
N ASN A 97 2.95 -9.08 120.94
CA ASN A 97 3.96 -9.99 121.46
C ASN A 97 3.38 -11.25 122.12
N GLU A 98 2.31 -11.13 122.91
CA GLU A 98 1.64 -12.30 123.50
C GLU A 98 0.93 -13.13 122.42
N LEU A 99 0.31 -12.46 121.45
CA LEU A 99 -0.33 -13.12 120.31
C LEU A 99 0.69 -13.89 119.45
N GLN A 100 1.88 -13.35 119.21
CA GLN A 100 2.94 -14.06 118.49
C GLN A 100 3.45 -15.30 119.23
N VAL A 101 3.68 -15.19 120.55
CA VAL A 101 4.16 -16.32 121.35
C VAL A 101 3.11 -17.43 121.39
N GLU A 102 1.84 -17.07 121.58
CA GLU A 102 0.75 -18.05 121.63
C GLU A 102 0.49 -18.67 120.25
N LYS A 103 0.60 -17.89 119.17
CA LYS A 103 0.58 -18.39 117.79
C LYS A 103 1.75 -19.34 117.52
N ALA A 104 2.96 -19.05 117.97
CA ALA A 104 4.13 -19.90 117.78
C ALA A 104 4.02 -21.23 118.57
N LYS A 105 3.51 -21.18 119.80
CA LYS A 105 3.22 -22.39 120.59
C LYS A 105 2.14 -23.23 119.93
N SER A 106 1.03 -22.61 119.53
CA SER A 106 -0.06 -23.28 118.83
C SER A 106 0.39 -23.88 117.49
N ALA A 107 1.20 -23.15 116.71
CA ALA A 107 1.79 -23.65 115.46
C ALA A 107 2.70 -24.88 115.70
N LYS A 108 3.53 -24.88 116.75
CA LYS A 108 4.34 -26.05 117.11
C LYS A 108 3.47 -27.25 117.47
N LEU A 109 2.40 -27.05 118.24
CA LEU A 109 1.45 -28.13 118.57
C LEU A 109 0.76 -28.69 117.31
N VAL A 110 0.38 -27.83 116.36
CA VAL A 110 -0.16 -28.25 115.05
C VAL A 110 0.90 -29.02 114.25
N GLN A 111 2.15 -28.58 114.23
CA GLN A 111 3.24 -29.29 113.54
C GLN A 111 3.55 -30.65 114.18
N ASP A 112 3.57 -30.74 115.51
CA ASP A 112 3.88 -31.98 116.22
C ASP A 112 2.72 -32.98 116.10
N SER A 113 1.48 -32.50 116.11
CA SER A 113 0.32 -33.34 115.79
C SER A 113 0.31 -33.78 114.32
N PHE A 114 0.69 -32.92 113.37
CA PHE A 114 0.89 -33.31 111.96
C PHE A 114 1.96 -34.38 111.80
N ARG A 115 3.12 -34.22 112.47
CA ARG A 115 4.19 -35.24 112.49
C ARG A 115 3.72 -36.54 113.13
N LYS A 116 2.94 -36.46 114.22
CA LYS A 116 2.33 -37.63 114.88
C LYS A 116 1.40 -38.35 113.91
N ILE A 117 0.55 -37.62 113.19
CA ILE A 117 -0.33 -38.19 112.15
C ILE A 117 0.50 -38.84 111.04
N ILE A 118 1.47 -38.15 110.43
CA ILE A 118 2.30 -38.75 109.37
C ILE A 118 3.03 -40.01 109.86
N ARG A 119 3.54 -40.01 111.09
CA ARG A 119 4.16 -41.21 111.68
C ARG A 119 3.17 -42.35 111.84
N LEU A 120 1.95 -42.09 112.32
CA LEU A 120 0.89 -43.10 112.44
C LEU A 120 0.43 -43.62 111.07
N LEU A 121 0.17 -42.73 110.11
CA LEU A 121 -0.19 -43.08 108.73
C LEU A 121 0.88 -43.94 108.04
N ARG A 122 2.14 -43.81 108.46
CA ARG A 122 3.28 -44.59 107.94
C ARG A 122 3.45 -45.93 108.64
N ALA A 123 3.19 -45.99 109.95
CA ALA A 123 3.32 -47.19 110.76
C ALA A 123 2.22 -48.22 110.47
N THR A 124 1.01 -47.75 110.16
CA THR A 124 -0.14 -48.61 109.93
C THR A 124 -0.25 -49.05 108.45
N PRO A 125 -0.10 -50.35 108.13
CA PRO A 125 -0.14 -50.84 106.75
C PRO A 125 -1.52 -50.77 106.10
N THR A 126 -2.61 -50.89 106.88
CA THR A 126 -4.00 -50.75 106.40
C THR A 126 -4.27 -49.33 105.89
N THR A 127 -3.63 -48.33 106.48
CA THR A 127 -3.80 -46.92 106.12
C THR A 127 -3.29 -46.60 104.72
N LYS A 128 -2.21 -47.24 104.24
CA LYS A 128 -1.72 -47.06 102.85
C LYS A 128 -2.75 -47.49 101.80
N VAL A 129 -3.54 -48.52 102.10
CA VAL A 129 -4.59 -49.01 101.19
C VAL A 129 -5.76 -48.05 101.16
N VAL A 130 -6.13 -47.47 102.32
CA VAL A 130 -7.21 -46.49 102.42
C VAL A 130 -6.82 -45.17 101.77
N LEU A 131 -5.58 -44.69 101.98
CA LEU A 131 -5.07 -43.44 101.39
C LEU A 131 -5.03 -43.50 99.85
N LYS A 132 -4.78 -44.66 99.25
CA LYS A 132 -4.82 -44.84 97.79
C LYS A 132 -6.24 -44.75 97.20
N ARG A 133 -7.28 -44.91 98.01
CA ARG A 133 -8.69 -44.81 97.58
C ARG A 133 -9.24 -43.39 97.71
N ILE A 134 -8.52 -42.49 98.36
CA ILE A 134 -8.93 -41.11 98.57
C ILE A 134 -8.38 -40.29 97.40
N GLU A 135 -9.28 -39.80 96.55
CA GLU A 135 -8.91 -38.81 95.54
C GLU A 135 -8.64 -37.47 96.24
N PRO A 136 -7.47 -36.84 96.01
CA PRO A 136 -7.17 -35.53 96.57
C PRO A 136 -8.21 -34.52 96.09
N ASN A 137 -8.79 -33.75 97.00
CA ASN A 137 -9.72 -32.68 96.64
C ASN A 137 -8.98 -31.62 95.80
N THR A 138 -9.28 -31.60 94.50
CA THR A 138 -8.60 -30.81 93.46
C THR A 138 -8.65 -29.29 93.66
N THR A 139 -9.48 -28.78 94.58
CA THR A 139 -9.86 -27.36 94.61
C THR A 139 -8.89 -26.45 95.42
N GLY A 140 -7.90 -26.99 96.14
CA GLY A 140 -6.98 -26.19 96.97
C GLY A 140 -5.49 -26.59 96.96
N GLU A 141 -5.12 -27.66 96.27
CA GLU A 141 -3.83 -28.36 96.44
C GLU A 141 -2.79 -28.06 95.32
N MET A 142 -2.90 -26.91 94.64
CA MET A 142 -2.00 -26.55 93.52
C MET A 142 -0.51 -26.43 93.92
N GLY A 143 -0.22 -26.07 95.17
CA GLY A 143 1.15 -25.92 95.67
C GLY A 143 1.85 -27.27 95.92
N SER A 144 1.19 -28.19 96.63
CA SER A 144 1.70 -29.53 96.92
C SER A 144 1.84 -30.37 95.65
N GLN A 145 0.93 -30.20 94.68
CA GLN A 145 1.00 -30.85 93.39
C GLN A 145 2.23 -30.43 92.57
N LYS A 146 2.53 -29.13 92.49
CA LYS A 146 3.71 -28.60 91.78
C LYS A 146 5.01 -29.09 92.39
N ILE A 147 5.10 -29.09 93.73
CA ILE A 147 6.27 -29.59 94.44
C ILE A 147 6.44 -31.09 94.18
N ARG A 148 5.36 -31.87 94.21
CA ARG A 148 5.40 -33.28 93.86
C ARG A 148 5.88 -33.51 92.43
N ASN A 149 5.33 -32.79 91.46
CA ASN A 149 5.74 -32.89 90.05
C ASN A 149 7.23 -32.53 89.88
N GLY A 150 7.70 -31.45 90.51
CA GLY A 150 9.11 -31.07 90.49
C GLY A 150 10.02 -32.11 91.15
N LEU A 151 9.56 -32.79 92.22
CA LEU A 151 10.29 -33.92 92.81
C LEU A 151 10.32 -35.13 91.86
N CYS A 152 9.25 -35.40 91.12
CA CYS A 152 9.23 -36.45 90.10
C CYS A 152 10.20 -36.13 88.93
N GLU A 153 10.20 -34.89 88.42
CA GLU A 153 11.15 -34.45 87.38
C GLU A 153 12.59 -34.52 87.88
N LEU A 154 12.86 -34.03 89.10
CA LEU A 154 14.18 -34.14 89.71
C LEU A 154 14.62 -35.59 89.85
N ARG A 155 13.69 -36.47 90.26
CA ARG A 155 13.96 -37.91 90.36
C ARG A 155 14.34 -38.50 89.00
N GLU A 156 13.67 -38.12 87.91
CA GLU A 156 14.02 -38.55 86.55
C GLU A 156 15.42 -38.09 86.16
N VAL A 157 15.74 -36.80 86.36
CA VAL A 157 17.07 -36.25 86.08
C VAL A 157 18.16 -36.91 86.92
N VAL A 158 17.92 -37.12 88.21
CA VAL A 158 18.87 -37.79 89.11
C VAL A 158 19.06 -39.24 88.71
N LEU A 159 17.98 -39.94 88.33
CA LEU A 159 18.06 -41.31 87.84
C LEU A 159 18.90 -41.40 86.57
N GLU A 160 18.65 -40.54 85.57
CA GLU A 160 19.45 -40.48 84.36
C GLU A 160 20.93 -40.23 84.69
N ARG A 161 21.21 -39.27 85.58
CA ARG A 161 22.59 -38.95 86.01
C ARG A 161 23.26 -40.10 86.76
N LEU A 162 22.54 -40.82 87.60
CA LEU A 162 23.07 -41.97 88.35
C LEU A 162 23.26 -43.21 87.48
N LEU A 163 22.49 -43.34 86.39
CA LEU A 163 22.63 -44.42 85.42
C LEU A 163 23.73 -44.12 84.38
N THR A 164 24.07 -42.85 84.17
CA THR A 164 25.11 -42.42 83.23
C THR A 164 26.50 -42.69 83.81
N THR A 165 27.34 -43.38 83.05
CA THR A 165 28.74 -43.58 83.48
C THR A 165 29.62 -42.35 83.19
N PRO A 166 30.70 -42.10 83.96
CA PRO A 166 31.61 -40.99 83.67
C PRO A 166 32.22 -41.05 82.24
N ALA A 167 32.36 -42.26 81.69
CA ALA A 167 32.80 -42.48 80.32
C ALA A 167 31.74 -42.02 79.30
N GLU A 168 30.47 -42.42 79.50
CA GLU A 168 29.34 -41.96 78.66
C GLU A 168 29.18 -40.44 78.72
N GLU A 169 29.33 -39.83 79.90
CA GLU A 169 29.24 -38.38 80.03
C GLU A 169 30.39 -37.67 79.29
N LYS A 170 31.61 -38.21 79.37
CA LYS A 170 32.75 -37.69 78.60
C LYS A 170 32.52 -37.83 77.09
N GLU A 171 31.96 -38.95 76.65
CA GLU A 171 31.59 -39.17 75.25
C GLU A 171 30.51 -38.19 74.79
N SER A 172 29.49 -37.95 75.63
CA SER A 172 28.45 -36.93 75.39
C SER A 172 29.04 -35.54 75.20
N ARG A 173 29.93 -35.13 76.09
CA ARG A 173 30.61 -33.82 75.99
C ARG A 173 31.45 -33.75 74.71
N LYS A 174 32.14 -34.83 74.34
CA LYS A 174 32.93 -34.90 73.10
C LYS A 174 32.03 -34.80 71.86
N MET A 175 30.93 -35.54 71.81
CA MET A 175 29.97 -35.48 70.71
C MET A 175 29.33 -34.10 70.60
N MET A 176 28.94 -33.49 71.72
CA MET A 176 28.37 -32.15 71.74
C MET A 176 29.36 -31.10 71.22
N LEU A 177 30.65 -31.21 71.60
CA LEU A 177 31.70 -30.35 71.09
C LEU A 177 31.90 -30.54 69.58
N GLU A 178 31.93 -31.77 69.10
CA GLU A 178 32.07 -32.07 67.66
C GLU A 178 30.88 -31.53 66.86
N VAL A 179 29.66 -31.71 67.35
CA VAL A 179 28.44 -31.16 66.73
C VAL A 179 28.50 -29.64 66.71
N SER A 180 28.95 -28.99 67.79
CA SER A 180 29.11 -27.53 67.83
C SER A 180 30.16 -27.04 66.83
N GLN A 181 31.30 -27.74 66.71
CA GLN A 181 32.34 -27.41 65.73
C GLN A 181 31.84 -27.61 64.30
N ARG A 182 31.15 -28.73 64.00
CA ARG A 182 30.53 -28.98 62.70
C ARG A 182 29.47 -27.93 62.38
N HIS A 183 28.64 -27.56 63.34
CA HIS A 183 27.65 -26.51 63.17
C HIS A 183 28.31 -25.16 62.86
N SER A 184 29.37 -24.79 63.59
CA SER A 184 30.13 -23.55 63.32
C SER A 184 30.78 -23.55 61.93
N ALA A 185 31.37 -24.68 61.50
CA ALA A 185 31.96 -24.80 60.17
C ALA A 185 30.90 -24.71 59.06
N ASN A 186 29.77 -25.40 59.23
CA ASN A 186 28.65 -25.34 58.29
C ASN A 186 28.05 -23.95 58.23
N GLN A 187 27.91 -23.26 59.36
CA GLN A 187 27.40 -21.89 59.40
C GLN A 187 28.29 -20.93 58.61
N LYS A 188 29.62 -21.02 58.77
CA LYS A 188 30.56 -20.23 57.96
C LYS A 188 30.47 -20.53 56.47
N LEU A 189 30.27 -21.81 56.11
CA LEU A 189 30.08 -22.21 54.71
C LEU A 189 28.77 -21.66 54.13
N ILE A 190 27.68 -21.70 54.90
CA ILE A 190 26.39 -21.11 54.52
C ILE A 190 26.55 -19.62 54.29
N GLU A 191 27.17 -18.89 55.22
CA GLU A 191 27.41 -17.44 55.09
C GLU A 191 28.26 -17.10 53.85
N ALA A 192 29.28 -17.92 53.54
CA ALA A 192 30.09 -17.73 52.34
C ALA A 192 29.29 -17.95 51.05
N LEU A 193 28.46 -19.00 51.00
CA LEU A 193 27.61 -19.30 49.84
C LEU A 193 26.50 -18.26 49.67
N GLU A 194 25.87 -17.81 50.75
CA GLU A 194 24.88 -16.74 50.73
C GLU A 194 25.48 -15.44 50.17
N LYS A 195 26.73 -15.12 50.54
CA LYS A 195 27.45 -13.99 50.00
C LYS A 195 27.74 -14.15 48.50
N GLU A 196 28.20 -15.31 48.07
CA GLU A 196 28.46 -15.59 46.64
C GLU A 196 27.18 -15.47 45.80
N VAL A 197 26.07 -16.01 46.30
CA VAL A 197 24.75 -15.90 45.65
C VAL A 197 24.29 -14.43 45.58
N ALA A 198 24.49 -13.65 46.65
CA ALA A 198 24.17 -12.23 46.65
C ALA A 198 25.00 -11.44 45.63
N GLU A 199 26.30 -11.71 45.53
CA GLU A 199 27.19 -11.10 44.55
C GLU A 199 26.81 -11.50 43.11
N ALA A 200 26.51 -12.78 42.86
CA ALA A 200 26.06 -13.26 41.56
C ALA A 200 24.73 -12.61 41.12
N ASN A 201 23.76 -12.48 42.05
CA ASN A 201 22.50 -11.79 41.76
C ASN A 201 22.71 -10.30 41.47
N LYS A 202 23.57 -9.62 42.24
CA LYS A 202 23.90 -8.21 41.99
C LYS A 202 24.54 -8.01 40.61
N ASN A 203 25.46 -8.89 40.21
CA ASN A 203 26.09 -8.83 38.88
C ASN A 203 25.07 -9.05 37.76
N LYS A 204 24.19 -10.04 37.92
CA LYS A 204 23.10 -10.32 36.99
C LYS A 204 22.15 -9.12 36.86
N ASP A 205 21.75 -8.51 37.97
CA ASP A 205 20.87 -7.34 37.96
C ASP A 205 21.53 -6.12 37.31
N ALA A 206 22.84 -5.94 37.51
CA ALA A 206 23.62 -4.92 36.82
C ALA A 206 23.64 -5.15 35.30
N GLU A 207 23.91 -6.38 34.86
CA GLU A 207 23.90 -6.75 33.43
C GLU A 207 22.50 -6.53 32.82
N ILE A 208 21.44 -6.98 33.49
CA ILE A 208 20.04 -6.75 33.07
C ILE A 208 19.76 -5.25 32.94
N SER A 209 20.22 -4.43 33.88
CA SER A 209 20.08 -2.97 33.81
C SER A 209 20.81 -2.38 32.59
N THR A 210 22.03 -2.83 32.29
CA THR A 210 22.76 -2.37 31.09
C THR A 210 22.07 -2.76 29.79
N LEU A 211 21.58 -4.01 29.69
CA LEU A 211 20.83 -4.48 28.53
C LEU A 211 19.52 -3.70 28.36
N ASN A 212 18.77 -3.49 29.45
CA ASN A 212 17.53 -2.72 29.42
C ASN A 212 17.78 -1.28 28.93
N ASN A 213 18.85 -0.63 29.38
CA ASN A 213 19.22 0.69 28.90
C ASN A 213 19.53 0.69 27.39
N LYS A 214 20.26 -0.34 26.90
CA LYS A 214 20.57 -0.48 25.47
C LYS A 214 19.31 -0.75 24.63
N VAL A 215 18.41 -1.60 25.10
CA VAL A 215 17.11 -1.84 24.47
C VAL A 215 16.30 -0.55 24.38
N LEU A 216 16.27 0.24 25.45
CA LEU A 216 15.52 1.49 25.50
C LEU A 216 16.13 2.55 24.56
N GLN A 217 17.46 2.63 24.47
CA GLN A 217 18.15 3.48 23.49
C GLN A 217 17.83 3.06 22.05
N LEU A 218 17.93 1.77 21.74
CA LEU A 218 17.64 1.23 20.40
C LEU A 218 16.18 1.47 19.99
N ARG A 219 15.23 1.32 20.94
CA ARG A 219 13.82 1.65 20.69
C ARG A 219 13.64 3.13 20.37
N ARG A 220 14.32 4.04 21.09
CA ARG A 220 14.26 5.48 20.80
C ARG A 220 14.83 5.80 19.42
N THR A 221 15.98 5.24 19.05
CA THR A 221 16.60 5.50 17.74
C THR A 221 15.76 4.95 16.59
N LEU A 222 15.20 3.74 16.75
CA LEU A 222 14.28 3.16 15.76
C LEU A 222 13.03 4.02 15.58
N HIS A 223 12.44 4.51 16.67
CA HIS A 223 11.26 5.37 16.59
C HIS A 223 11.58 6.71 15.90
N GLN A 224 12.70 7.34 16.24
CA GLN A 224 13.15 8.58 15.60
C GLN A 224 13.43 8.38 14.10
N MET A 225 14.09 7.28 13.73
CA MET A 225 14.36 6.94 12.34
C MET A 225 13.05 6.67 11.58
N GLY A 226 12.11 5.94 12.18
CA GLY A 226 10.80 5.68 11.59
C GLY A 226 10.03 6.97 11.31
N LYS A 227 9.98 7.89 12.28
CA LYS A 227 9.37 9.21 12.11
C LYS A 227 10.06 10.04 11.02
N GLY A 228 11.39 10.02 10.97
CA GLY A 228 12.16 10.71 9.93
C GLY A 228 11.89 10.18 8.53
N LEU A 229 11.74 8.85 8.37
CA LEU A 229 11.37 8.24 7.10
C LEU A 229 9.93 8.60 6.69
N GLU A 230 9.00 8.60 7.63
CA GLU A 230 7.61 8.99 7.38
C GLU A 230 7.51 10.45 6.90
N GLU A 231 8.21 11.37 7.58
CA GLU A 231 8.29 12.77 7.16
C GLU A 231 8.96 12.92 5.77
N PHE A 232 10.01 12.15 5.48
CA PHE A 232 10.68 12.15 4.19
C PHE A 232 9.76 11.67 3.05
N VAL A 233 9.03 10.57 3.27
CA VAL A 233 8.07 10.03 2.30
C VAL A 233 6.95 11.04 2.05
N MET A 234 6.39 11.63 3.10
CA MET A 234 5.34 12.65 2.97
C MET A 234 5.80 13.87 2.16
N ARG A 235 7.01 14.39 2.42
CA ARG A 235 7.57 15.51 1.64
C ARG A 235 7.79 15.11 0.18
N THR A 236 8.36 13.95 -0.06
CA THR A 236 8.64 13.45 -1.42
C THR A 236 7.34 13.29 -2.22
N GLN A 237 6.29 12.74 -1.61
CA GLN A 237 4.97 12.62 -2.23
C GLN A 237 4.38 14.00 -2.54
N GLN A 238 4.41 14.93 -1.59
CA GLN A 238 3.87 16.27 -1.79
C GLN A 238 4.60 17.03 -2.90
N ASP A 239 5.92 16.89 -2.99
CA ASP A 239 6.72 17.53 -4.04
C ASP A 239 6.46 16.88 -5.41
N ALA A 240 6.32 15.55 -5.46
CA ALA A 240 5.93 14.84 -6.68
C ALA A 240 4.52 15.23 -7.16
N GLU A 241 3.56 15.42 -6.25
CA GLU A 241 2.21 15.89 -6.56
C GLU A 241 2.21 17.32 -7.11
N LYS A 242 2.95 18.24 -6.48
CA LYS A 242 3.10 19.62 -6.97
C LYS A 242 3.72 19.65 -8.37
N GLN A 243 4.77 18.86 -8.59
CA GLN A 243 5.43 18.76 -9.88
C GLN A 243 4.48 18.20 -10.94
N SER A 244 3.79 17.09 -10.64
CA SER A 244 2.78 16.49 -11.52
C SER A 244 1.65 17.47 -11.86
N HIS A 245 1.16 18.25 -10.89
CA HIS A 245 0.15 19.27 -11.12
C HIS A 245 0.66 20.39 -12.06
N SER A 246 1.88 20.87 -11.85
CA SER A 246 2.52 21.88 -12.69
C SER A 246 2.71 21.38 -14.13
N ASP A 247 3.21 20.15 -14.29
CA ASP A 247 3.45 19.51 -15.60
C ASP A 247 2.13 19.28 -16.34
N ARG A 248 1.09 18.84 -15.62
CA ARG A 248 -0.25 18.67 -16.18
C ARG A 248 -0.81 19.99 -16.68
N LYS A 249 -0.72 21.06 -15.90
CA LYS A 249 -1.19 22.40 -16.29
C LYS A 249 -0.42 22.93 -17.52
N THR A 250 0.89 22.72 -17.55
CA THR A 250 1.74 23.10 -18.69
C THR A 250 1.38 22.32 -19.95
N SER A 251 1.16 21.00 -19.81
CA SER A 251 0.74 20.12 -20.90
C SER A 251 -0.65 20.48 -21.42
N ASP A 252 -1.63 20.71 -20.54
CA ASP A 252 -2.97 21.14 -20.91
C ASP A 252 -2.95 22.50 -21.65
N GLY A 253 -2.12 23.44 -21.20
CA GLY A 253 -1.90 24.71 -21.89
C GLY A 253 -1.31 24.55 -23.29
N LYS A 254 -0.32 23.66 -23.46
CA LYS A 254 0.25 23.33 -24.78
C LYS A 254 -0.78 22.65 -25.69
N ARG A 255 -1.55 21.70 -25.16
CA ARG A 255 -2.61 21.00 -25.89
C ARG A 255 -3.68 21.98 -26.39
N ALA A 256 -4.13 22.91 -25.53
CA ALA A 256 -5.10 23.93 -25.92
C ALA A 256 -4.57 24.83 -27.05
N ARG A 257 -3.31 25.27 -26.98
CA ARG A 257 -2.66 26.06 -28.05
C ARG A 257 -2.58 25.29 -29.37
N LEU A 258 -2.08 24.05 -29.35
CA LEU A 258 -2.00 23.21 -30.55
C LEU A 258 -3.37 22.92 -31.15
N GLN A 259 -4.40 22.73 -30.32
CA GLN A 259 -5.77 22.51 -30.78
C GLN A 259 -6.36 23.77 -31.43
N GLN A 260 -6.05 24.96 -30.89
CA GLN A 260 -6.41 26.24 -31.51
C GLN A 260 -5.69 26.43 -32.85
N GLU A 261 -4.39 26.16 -32.92
CA GLU A 261 -3.61 26.25 -34.16
C GLU A 261 -4.13 25.28 -35.22
N ALA A 262 -4.43 24.03 -34.84
CA ALA A 262 -5.02 23.05 -35.74
C ALA A 262 -6.39 23.49 -36.27
N SER A 263 -7.24 24.12 -35.46
CA SER A 263 -8.54 24.63 -35.90
C SER A 263 -8.42 25.85 -36.83
N GLN A 264 -7.44 26.73 -36.56
CA GLN A 264 -7.10 27.85 -37.44
C GLN A 264 -6.58 27.36 -38.80
N LEU A 265 -5.62 26.42 -38.81
CA LEU A 265 -5.08 25.84 -40.04
C LEU A 265 -6.15 25.11 -40.85
N ARG A 266 -7.08 24.39 -40.21
CA ARG A 266 -8.23 23.78 -40.89
C ARG A 266 -9.12 24.84 -41.56
N THR A 267 -9.38 25.95 -40.87
CA THR A 267 -10.15 27.06 -41.43
C THR A 267 -9.43 27.70 -42.62
N GLN A 268 -8.12 27.95 -42.50
CA GLN A 268 -7.30 28.50 -43.58
C GLN A 268 -7.27 27.57 -44.80
N LEU A 269 -7.10 26.27 -44.59
CA LEU A 269 -7.14 25.27 -45.66
C LEU A 269 -8.50 25.28 -46.38
N ASN A 270 -9.60 25.27 -45.64
CA ASN A 270 -10.94 25.34 -46.23
C ASN A 270 -11.16 26.63 -47.02
N ASN A 271 -10.66 27.76 -46.54
CA ASN A 271 -10.74 29.03 -47.26
C ASN A 271 -9.90 29.00 -48.55
N ALA A 272 -8.69 28.44 -48.51
CA ALA A 272 -7.84 28.28 -49.68
C ALA A 272 -8.47 27.36 -50.74
N ILE A 273 -9.08 26.25 -50.31
CA ILE A 273 -9.82 25.34 -51.21
C ILE A 273 -10.99 26.07 -51.86
N LYS A 274 -11.79 26.82 -51.08
CA LYS A 274 -12.92 27.61 -51.62
C LYS A 274 -12.45 28.67 -52.61
N ALA A 275 -11.39 29.41 -52.29
CA ALA A 275 -10.83 30.43 -53.17
C ALA A 275 -10.25 29.83 -54.46
N SER A 276 -9.58 28.67 -54.37
CA SER A 276 -9.08 27.95 -55.55
C SER A 276 -10.23 27.45 -56.42
N ARG A 277 -11.29 26.91 -55.82
CA ARG A 277 -12.49 26.46 -56.55
C ARG A 277 -13.19 27.64 -57.23
N GLY A 278 -13.30 28.79 -56.56
CA GLY A 278 -13.85 30.00 -57.15
C GLY A 278 -13.05 30.47 -58.37
N ARG A 279 -11.73 30.60 -58.24
CA ARG A 279 -10.84 30.95 -59.36
C ARG A 279 -10.93 29.97 -60.52
N GLU A 280 -10.98 28.67 -60.23
CA GLU A 280 -11.11 27.64 -61.25
C GLU A 280 -12.45 27.71 -61.99
N GLN A 281 -13.56 27.98 -61.28
CA GLN A 281 -14.86 28.19 -61.89
C GLN A 281 -14.90 29.44 -62.77
N ASP A 282 -14.26 30.53 -62.34
CA ASP A 282 -14.20 31.75 -63.14
C ASP A 282 -13.35 31.55 -64.41
N LEU A 283 -12.21 30.84 -64.31
CA LEU A 283 -11.44 30.43 -65.50
C LEU A 283 -12.24 29.53 -66.43
N ARG A 284 -13.04 28.59 -65.92
CA ARG A 284 -13.94 27.78 -66.76
C ARG A 284 -14.99 28.62 -67.49
N LYS A 285 -15.53 29.65 -66.85
CA LYS A 285 -16.51 30.56 -67.49
C LYS A 285 -15.84 31.37 -68.59
N GLU A 286 -14.66 31.95 -68.34
CA GLU A 286 -13.91 32.68 -69.37
C GLU A 286 -13.54 31.76 -70.53
N LYS A 287 -13.03 30.55 -70.25
CA LYS A 287 -12.78 29.54 -71.28
C LYS A 287 -14.02 29.24 -72.11
N TYR A 288 -15.18 29.02 -71.47
CA TYR A 288 -16.43 28.74 -72.18
C TYR A 288 -16.88 29.92 -73.07
N LYS A 289 -16.69 31.17 -72.61
CA LYS A 289 -16.97 32.35 -73.42
C LYS A 289 -16.06 32.41 -74.65
N GLU A 290 -14.76 32.25 -74.46
CA GLU A 290 -13.77 32.23 -75.55
C GLU A 290 -14.06 31.09 -76.55
N GLU A 291 -14.36 29.88 -76.05
CA GLU A 291 -14.77 28.74 -76.90
C GLU A 291 -16.03 29.07 -77.71
N THR A 292 -17.01 29.72 -77.10
CA THR A 292 -18.24 30.15 -77.78
C THR A 292 -17.96 31.25 -78.82
N GLU A 293 -17.05 32.18 -78.54
CA GLU A 293 -16.62 33.21 -79.49
C GLU A 293 -15.89 32.61 -80.69
N ILE A 294 -14.99 31.64 -80.45
CA ILE A 294 -14.31 30.88 -81.51
C ILE A 294 -15.32 30.13 -82.36
N GLU A 295 -16.27 29.41 -81.75
CA GLU A 295 -17.31 28.69 -82.48
C GLU A 295 -18.15 29.64 -83.35
N ASN A 296 -18.51 30.81 -82.83
CA ASN A 296 -19.21 31.84 -83.60
C ASN A 296 -18.37 32.39 -84.76
N LEU A 297 -17.05 32.55 -84.58
CA LEU A 297 -16.15 32.97 -85.65
C LEU A 297 -16.01 31.90 -86.74
N ILE A 298 -15.92 30.63 -86.35
CA ILE A 298 -15.90 29.49 -87.29
C ILE A 298 -17.19 29.48 -88.11
N GLN A 299 -18.36 29.57 -87.46
CA GLN A 299 -19.64 29.59 -88.17
C GLN A 299 -19.76 30.76 -89.16
N LYS A 300 -19.28 31.96 -88.78
CA LYS A 300 -19.23 33.10 -89.69
C LYS A 300 -18.29 32.85 -90.87
N TYR A 301 -17.10 32.32 -90.60
CA TYR A 301 -16.13 31.99 -91.63
C TYR A 301 -16.68 30.94 -92.60
N ASP A 302 -17.29 29.87 -92.09
CA ASP A 302 -17.91 28.81 -92.91
C ASP A 302 -19.05 29.37 -93.76
N ALA A 303 -19.87 30.29 -93.23
CA ALA A 303 -20.92 30.97 -93.99
C ALA A 303 -20.34 31.86 -95.09
N GLU A 304 -19.38 32.74 -94.77
CA GLU A 304 -18.74 33.64 -95.73
C GLU A 304 -17.99 32.88 -96.83
N ILE A 305 -17.26 31.81 -96.48
CA ILE A 305 -16.60 30.94 -97.46
C ILE A 305 -17.63 30.21 -98.32
N GLY A 306 -18.74 29.74 -97.72
CA GLY A 306 -19.85 29.15 -98.46
C GLY A 306 -20.44 30.12 -99.49
N GLU A 307 -20.72 31.36 -99.10
CA GLU A 307 -21.19 32.42 -100.00
C GLU A 307 -20.17 32.70 -101.12
N LYS A 308 -18.89 32.86 -100.79
CA LYS A 308 -17.83 33.09 -101.78
C LYS A 308 -17.66 31.93 -102.75
N GLN A 309 -17.82 30.70 -102.28
CA GLN A 309 -17.80 29.51 -103.13
C GLN A 309 -18.98 29.52 -104.10
N THR A 310 -20.19 29.85 -103.63
CA THR A 310 -21.37 29.97 -104.51
C THR A 310 -21.21 31.08 -105.55
N GLU A 311 -20.69 32.25 -105.16
CA GLU A 311 -20.39 33.35 -106.09
C GLU A 311 -19.35 32.92 -107.15
N LEU A 312 -18.30 32.19 -106.74
CA LEU A 312 -17.27 31.71 -107.66
C LEU A 312 -17.85 30.70 -108.65
N GLU A 313 -18.67 29.77 -108.19
CA GLU A 313 -19.36 28.78 -109.04
C GLU A 313 -20.29 29.48 -110.05
N GLU A 314 -21.05 30.49 -109.62
CA GLU A 314 -21.88 31.31 -110.51
C GLU A 314 -21.06 32.06 -111.56
N MET A 315 -19.98 32.73 -111.14
CA MET A 315 -19.07 33.44 -112.05
C MET A 315 -18.38 32.48 -113.04
N THR A 316 -18.00 31.29 -112.57
CA THR A 316 -17.40 30.27 -113.43
C THR A 316 -18.41 29.78 -114.46
N ARG A 317 -19.66 29.54 -114.05
CA ARG A 317 -20.74 29.17 -114.97
C ARG A 317 -20.98 30.25 -116.02
N MET A 318 -21.08 31.52 -115.61
CA MET A 318 -21.22 32.63 -116.56
C MET A 318 -20.01 32.74 -117.49
N HIS A 319 -18.79 32.52 -116.99
CA HIS A 319 -17.60 32.54 -117.83
C HIS A 319 -17.59 31.41 -118.85
N GLU A 320 -18.03 30.21 -118.48
CA GLU A 320 -18.19 29.08 -119.40
C GLU A 320 -19.27 29.37 -120.46
N GLU A 321 -20.40 29.95 -120.06
CA GLU A 321 -21.46 30.42 -120.97
C GLU A 321 -20.93 31.48 -121.95
N ASP A 322 -20.26 32.52 -121.45
CA ASP A 322 -19.63 33.58 -122.27
C ASP A 322 -18.56 33.00 -123.22
N GLN A 323 -17.74 32.05 -122.76
CA GLN A 323 -16.77 31.37 -123.62
C GLN A 323 -17.47 30.59 -124.74
N MET A 324 -18.56 29.90 -124.45
CA MET A 324 -19.34 29.21 -125.47
C MET A 324 -19.90 30.21 -126.50
N GLU A 325 -20.52 31.29 -126.05
CA GLU A 325 -21.02 32.35 -126.93
C GLU A 325 -19.91 32.98 -127.78
N LEU A 326 -18.73 33.24 -127.19
CA LEU A 326 -17.56 33.73 -127.92
C LEU A 326 -17.16 32.78 -129.04
N THR A 327 -17.04 31.48 -128.75
CA THR A 327 -16.67 30.49 -129.77
C THR A 327 -17.71 30.35 -130.87
N GLU A 328 -18.99 30.54 -130.55
CA GLU A 328 -20.05 30.59 -131.56
C GLU A 328 -19.94 31.85 -132.43
N LEU A 329 -19.67 33.01 -131.83
CA LEU A 329 -19.44 34.27 -132.53
C LEU A 329 -18.21 34.21 -133.43
N GLU A 330 -17.09 33.65 -132.94
CA GLU A 330 -15.87 33.45 -133.72
C GLU A 330 -16.14 32.60 -134.96
N LYS A 331 -16.84 31.46 -134.82
CA LYS A 331 -17.27 30.64 -135.96
C LYS A 331 -18.12 31.42 -136.96
N ARG A 332 -19.06 32.25 -136.47
CA ARG A 332 -19.87 33.11 -137.34
C ARG A 332 -19.02 34.16 -138.04
N PHE A 333 -18.04 34.74 -137.34
CA PHE A 333 -17.12 35.72 -137.90
C PHE A 333 -16.26 35.08 -138.99
N ASP A 334 -15.71 33.90 -138.75
CA ASP A 334 -14.94 33.14 -139.75
C ASP A 334 -15.77 32.85 -141.01
N THR A 335 -17.04 32.46 -140.85
CA THR A 335 -17.94 32.27 -142.01
C THR A 335 -18.20 33.57 -142.77
N LEU A 336 -18.43 34.68 -142.05
CA LEU A 336 -18.64 35.99 -142.66
C LEU A 336 -17.39 36.52 -143.36
N ASP A 337 -16.20 36.25 -142.81
CA ASP A 337 -14.93 36.70 -143.39
C ASP A 337 -14.60 35.94 -144.68
N LEU A 338 -14.93 34.64 -144.73
CA LEU A 338 -14.90 33.84 -145.96
C LEU A 338 -15.89 34.36 -147.01
N GLU A 339 -17.14 34.63 -146.63
CA GLU A 339 -18.14 35.21 -147.54
C GLU A 339 -17.72 36.60 -148.04
N TYR A 340 -17.17 37.44 -147.16
CA TYR A 340 -16.66 38.76 -147.52
C TYR A 340 -15.53 38.65 -148.54
N SER A 341 -14.57 37.75 -148.31
CA SER A 341 -13.45 37.50 -149.22
C SER A 341 -13.95 37.04 -150.59
N GLN A 342 -14.92 36.10 -150.64
CA GLN A 342 -15.53 35.65 -151.89
C GLN A 342 -16.24 36.78 -152.65
N ILE A 343 -17.01 37.62 -151.96
CA ILE A 343 -17.69 38.77 -152.59
C ILE A 343 -16.66 39.78 -153.12
N MET A 344 -15.57 39.99 -152.39
CA MET A 344 -14.50 40.91 -152.81
C MET A 344 -13.74 40.37 -154.02
N GLU A 345 -13.45 39.07 -154.07
CA GLU A 345 -12.87 38.38 -155.22
C GLU A 345 -13.83 38.42 -156.43
N GLU A 346 -15.10 38.09 -156.25
CA GLU A 346 -16.12 38.12 -157.32
C GLU A 346 -16.30 39.55 -157.87
N ARG A 347 -16.22 40.57 -157.02
CA ARG A 347 -16.21 41.98 -157.44
C ARG A 347 -14.94 42.35 -158.21
N GLN A 348 -13.78 41.83 -157.82
CA GLN A 348 -12.53 42.04 -158.55
C GLN A 348 -12.60 41.38 -159.93
N GLU A 349 -13.01 40.12 -160.03
CA GLU A 349 -13.18 39.41 -161.31
C GLU A 349 -14.20 40.11 -162.23
N ALA A 350 -15.34 40.55 -161.68
CA ALA A 350 -16.34 41.29 -162.44
C ALA A 350 -15.86 42.68 -162.89
N GLN A 351 -14.97 43.32 -162.13
CA GLN A 351 -14.31 44.56 -162.52
C GLN A 351 -13.34 44.30 -163.69
N GLU A 352 -12.49 43.29 -163.57
CA GLU A 352 -11.52 42.90 -164.61
C GLU A 352 -12.19 42.49 -165.92
N LEU A 353 -13.29 41.72 -165.84
CA LEU A 353 -14.05 41.30 -167.02
C LEU A 353 -14.70 42.50 -167.73
N ARG A 354 -15.23 43.48 -166.97
CA ARG A 354 -15.78 44.72 -167.54
C ARG A 354 -14.70 45.54 -168.25
N GLU A 355 -13.52 45.65 -167.66
CA GLU A 355 -12.39 46.34 -168.28
C GLU A 355 -11.88 45.64 -169.56
N GLN A 356 -11.88 44.30 -169.60
CA GLN A 356 -11.55 43.53 -170.81
C GLN A 356 -12.56 43.77 -171.93
N GLN A 357 -13.86 43.70 -171.62
CA GLN A 357 -14.93 43.94 -172.61
C GLN A 357 -14.94 45.37 -173.15
N GLU A 358 -14.59 46.36 -172.32
CA GLU A 358 -14.42 47.74 -172.79
C GLU A 358 -13.24 47.90 -173.74
N ARG A 359 -12.09 47.25 -173.44
CA ARG A 359 -10.94 47.23 -174.34
C ARG A 359 -11.27 46.59 -175.69
N GLU A 360 -11.99 45.47 -175.70
CA GLU A 360 -12.43 44.82 -176.94
C GLU A 360 -13.39 45.70 -177.74
N ARG A 361 -14.39 46.32 -177.09
CA ARG A 361 -15.31 47.27 -177.75
C ARG A 361 -14.56 48.46 -178.35
N GLN A 362 -13.54 48.97 -177.69
CA GLN A 362 -12.73 50.07 -178.20
C GLN A 362 -11.96 49.65 -179.47
N ILE A 363 -11.35 48.46 -179.49
CA ILE A 363 -10.65 47.93 -180.68
C ILE A 363 -11.62 47.72 -181.84
N GLN A 364 -12.79 47.12 -181.59
CA GLN A 364 -13.82 46.92 -182.61
C GLN A 364 -14.35 48.25 -183.16
N SER A 365 -14.54 49.26 -182.31
CA SER A 365 -14.99 50.59 -182.73
C SER A 365 -13.92 51.31 -183.58
N GLN A 366 -12.64 51.17 -183.23
CA GLN A 366 -11.53 51.70 -184.04
C GLN A 366 -11.46 51.02 -185.40
N ALA A 367 -11.59 49.68 -185.46
CA ALA A 367 -11.64 48.93 -186.72
C ALA A 367 -12.82 49.36 -187.60
N ALA A 368 -14.01 49.54 -187.02
CA ALA A 368 -15.20 50.02 -187.74
C ALA A 368 -14.98 51.44 -188.30
N THR A 369 -14.30 52.32 -187.56
CA THR A 369 -14.00 53.70 -187.98
C THR A 369 -13.07 53.72 -189.19
N VAL A 370 -12.04 52.87 -189.22
CA VAL A 370 -11.09 52.76 -190.35
C VAL A 370 -11.79 52.26 -191.61
N ILE A 371 -12.64 51.24 -191.50
CA ILE A 371 -13.42 50.71 -192.63
C ILE A 371 -14.40 51.77 -193.16
N GLN A 372 -15.11 52.46 -192.27
CA GLN A 372 -16.04 53.53 -192.66
C GLN A 372 -15.31 54.70 -193.32
N ALA A 373 -14.11 55.07 -192.87
CA ALA A 373 -13.30 56.13 -193.47
C ALA A 373 -12.82 55.76 -194.88
N TYR A 374 -12.39 54.52 -195.10
CA TYR A 374 -11.98 54.04 -196.42
C TYR A 374 -13.14 54.01 -197.42
N TRP A 375 -14.32 53.54 -196.99
CA TRP A 375 -15.53 53.50 -197.83
C TRP A 375 -16.05 54.90 -198.17
N ARG A 376 -16.12 55.82 -197.19
CA ARG A 376 -16.50 57.23 -197.43
C ARG A 376 -15.52 57.91 -198.40
N GLY A 377 -14.22 57.65 -198.25
CA GLY A 377 -13.20 58.16 -199.17
C GLY A 377 -13.31 57.62 -200.60
N PHE A 378 -13.68 56.34 -200.76
CA PHE A 378 -13.90 55.72 -202.07
C PHE A 378 -15.12 56.31 -202.80
N CYS A 379 -16.26 56.47 -202.11
CA CYS A 379 -17.46 57.10 -202.67
C CYS A 379 -17.20 58.56 -203.11
N VAL A 380 -16.47 59.34 -202.31
CA VAL A 380 -16.11 60.73 -202.64
C VAL A 380 -15.15 60.83 -203.83
N ARG A 381 -14.22 59.88 -203.99
CA ARG A 381 -13.30 59.84 -205.15
C ARG A 381 -13.96 59.38 -206.44
N LYS A 382 -14.97 58.50 -206.36
CA LYS A 382 -15.79 58.09 -207.53
C LYS A 382 -16.67 59.25 -208.04
N ALA A 383 -17.14 60.12 -207.16
CA ALA A 383 -17.95 61.29 -207.52
C ALA A 383 -17.15 62.46 -208.16
N LYS A 384 -15.82 62.51 -208.02
CA LYS A 384 -14.97 63.66 -208.47
C LYS A 384 -14.22 63.45 -209.80
N LYS A 385 -14.35 62.31 -210.49
CA LYS A 385 -13.60 62.05 -211.74
C LYS A 385 -14.44 62.02 -213.04
N VAL A 386 -15.76 62.19 -212.98
CA VAL A 386 -16.65 62.16 -214.18
C VAL A 386 -17.53 63.42 -214.35
N SER A 387 -17.36 64.47 -213.52
CA SER A 387 -17.83 65.83 -213.88
C SER A 387 -16.68 66.68 -214.41
N ALA A 388 -16.50 66.60 -215.73
CA ALA A 388 -15.92 67.67 -216.53
C ALA A 388 -17.02 68.70 -216.85
N LYS A 389 -16.64 69.99 -216.79
CA LYS A 389 -17.35 71.24 -217.21
C LYS A 389 -18.25 71.97 -216.17
N PRO A 390 -18.34 73.33 -216.24
CA PRO A 390 -18.03 74.24 -215.11
C PRO A 390 -19.17 75.19 -214.66
N LYS A 391 -19.08 75.79 -213.44
CA LYS A 391 -19.45 77.20 -213.06
C LYS A 391 -19.66 77.45 -211.53
N LYS A 392 -19.02 78.54 -211.03
CA LYS A 392 -19.51 79.63 -210.12
C LYS A 392 -20.22 79.34 -208.76
N GLY A 393 -19.68 79.85 -207.63
CA GLY A 393 -20.49 80.31 -206.47
C GLY A 393 -19.94 80.25 -205.01
N LYS A 394 -19.27 81.33 -204.55
CA LYS A 394 -19.42 82.13 -203.28
C LYS A 394 -19.64 81.53 -201.84
N LYS A 395 -18.78 81.97 -200.88
CA LYS A 395 -18.95 82.26 -199.40
C LYS A 395 -19.33 81.09 -198.44
N GLY A 396 -18.89 80.93 -197.18
CA GLY A 396 -18.07 81.65 -196.18
C GLY A 396 -18.16 80.89 -194.82
N LYS A 397 -17.09 80.80 -194.01
CA LYS A 397 -16.85 81.47 -192.70
C LYS A 397 -17.34 80.77 -191.39
N GLY A 398 -16.37 80.35 -190.55
CA GLY A 398 -16.39 80.30 -189.06
C GLY A 398 -16.97 79.03 -188.39
N LYS A 399 -16.76 78.69 -187.11
CA LYS A 399 -15.79 79.00 -186.02
C LYS A 399 -16.30 78.22 -184.77
N LYS A 400 -15.40 77.77 -183.86
CA LYS A 400 -15.64 77.14 -182.52
C LYS A 400 -16.18 75.69 -182.56
N GLY A 401 -15.77 74.74 -181.72
CA GLY A 401 -15.04 74.78 -180.45
C GLY A 401 -15.84 74.02 -179.39
N LYS A 402 -15.52 72.74 -179.18
CA LYS A 402 -15.49 71.99 -177.91
C LYS A 402 -14.87 70.63 -178.16
#